data_AF-A0A941R627-F1
#
_entry.id   AF-A0A941R627-F1
#
_cell.length_a   1.000
_cell.length_b   1.000
_cell.length_c   1.000
_cell.angle_alpha   90.00
_cell.angle_beta   90.00
_cell.angle_gamma   90.00
#
_symmetry.space_group_name_H-M   'P 1'
#
loop_
_entity.id
_entity.type
_entity.pdbx_description
1 polymer ?
#
loop_
_entity_poly.entity_id
_entity_poly.type
_entity_poly.pdbx_seq_one_letter_code
_entity_poly.pdbx_strand_id
1 'polypeptide(L)'
;MEAQMRQAYTNVEKVLQQFNLTMNDVLEETLYVTDIPPALTVGPKIRRDVYTGPPAVASTMLQVQRLAFADAMVEIRVVAKAGLTAGSRSGGSSSDDSPRHGGRGGGRGRSGGYGGVSPY
;
A
#
# COMPACT_ATOMS: atom_id res chain seq x y z
N MET A 1 28.64 2.40 -0.32
CA MET A 1 27.25 2.88 -0.19
C MET A 1 26.34 2.40 -1.33
N GLU A 2 26.51 2.85 -2.58
CA GLU A 2 25.57 2.54 -3.69
C GLU A 2 25.29 1.04 -3.88
N ALA A 3 26.34 0.23 -4.01
CA ALA A 3 26.20 -1.22 -4.24
C ALA A 3 25.39 -1.91 -3.13
N GLN A 4 25.66 -1.60 -1.86
CA GLN A 4 24.91 -2.16 -0.73
C GLN A 4 23.46 -1.65 -0.69
N MET A 5 23.21 -0.38 -1.03
CA MET A 5 21.84 0.16 -1.06
C MET A 5 21.01 -0.50 -2.16
N ARG A 6 21.57 -0.68 -3.36
CA ARG A 6 20.92 -1.44 -4.44
C ARG A 6 20.66 -2.88 -4.01
N GLN A 7 21.65 -3.54 -3.42
CA GLN A 7 21.50 -4.91 -2.94
C GLN A 7 20.43 -5.04 -1.85
N ALA A 8 20.32 -4.06 -0.95
CA ALA A 8 19.28 -4.03 0.09
C ALA A 8 17.88 -3.94 -0.53
N TYR A 9 17.65 -3.06 -1.51
CA TYR A 9 16.38 -3.01 -2.25
C TYR A 9 16.09 -4.30 -3.02
N THR A 10 17.09 -4.89 -3.69
CA THR A 10 16.93 -6.20 -4.35
C THR A 10 16.53 -7.29 -3.35
N ASN A 11 17.05 -7.25 -2.12
CA ASN A 11 16.67 -8.20 -1.08
C ASN A 11 15.24 -7.95 -0.58
N VAL A 12 14.83 -6.68 -0.43
CA VAL A 12 13.44 -6.32 -0.11
C VAL A 12 12.49 -6.88 -1.17
N GLU A 13 12.76 -6.65 -2.46
CA GLU A 13 11.94 -7.15 -3.57
C GLU A 13 11.80 -8.68 -3.51
N LYS A 14 12.90 -9.41 -3.30
CA LYS A 14 12.88 -10.88 -3.15
C LYS A 14 11.98 -11.34 -2.02
N VAL A 15 11.98 -10.65 -0.88
CA VAL A 15 11.11 -10.98 0.26
C VAL A 15 9.65 -10.69 -0.08
N LEU A 16 9.35 -9.54 -0.69
CA LEU A 16 7.99 -9.20 -1.12
C LEU A 16 7.41 -10.23 -2.11
N GLN A 17 8.22 -10.72 -3.04
CA GLN A 17 7.82 -11.74 -4.01
C GLN A 17 7.36 -13.05 -3.34
N GLN A 18 7.87 -13.40 -2.16
CA GLN A 18 7.40 -14.58 -1.40
C GLN A 18 5.94 -14.46 -0.94
N PHE A 19 5.41 -13.23 -0.91
CA PHE A 19 4.03 -12.90 -0.56
C PHE A 19 3.19 -12.46 -1.77
N ASN A 20 3.68 -12.68 -3.00
CA ASN A 20 3.09 -12.18 -4.24
C ASN A 20 2.95 -10.66 -4.27
N LEU A 21 3.89 -9.93 -3.64
CA LEU A 21 3.96 -8.48 -3.62
C LEU A 21 5.13 -7.97 -4.46
N THR A 22 5.09 -6.68 -4.76
CA THR A 22 6.08 -5.94 -5.54
C THR A 22 6.51 -4.67 -4.80
N MET A 23 7.53 -3.96 -5.31
CA MET A 23 7.92 -2.66 -4.77
C MET A 23 6.79 -1.61 -4.83
N ASN A 24 5.78 -1.80 -5.68
CA ASN A 24 4.61 -0.91 -5.74
C ASN A 24 3.66 -1.08 -4.55
N ASP A 25 3.79 -2.16 -3.78
CA ASP A 25 2.96 -2.43 -2.60
C ASP A 25 3.57 -1.83 -1.32
N VAL A 26 4.77 -1.26 -1.40
CA VAL A 26 5.44 -0.58 -0.28
C VAL A 26 4.74 0.74 0.02
N LEU A 27 4.44 0.98 1.29
CA LEU A 27 3.79 2.20 1.80
C LEU A 27 4.77 3.08 2.59
N GLU A 28 5.74 2.46 3.27
CA GLU A 28 6.71 3.16 4.10
C GLU A 28 8.07 2.49 4.00
N GLU A 29 9.12 3.29 4.06
CA GLU A 29 10.49 2.82 4.26
C GLU A 29 11.24 3.67 5.29
N THR A 30 12.10 3.00 6.04
CA THR A 30 13.10 3.63 6.89
C THR A 30 14.47 3.10 6.52
N LEU A 31 15.37 4.02 6.17
CA LEU A 31 16.75 3.74 5.85
C LEU A 31 17.62 4.15 7.03
N TYR A 32 18.30 3.17 7.62
CA TYR A 32 19.35 3.39 8.61
C TYR A 32 20.69 3.32 7.90
N VAL A 33 21.48 4.40 7.94
CA VAL A 33 22.79 4.46 7.27
C VAL A 33 23.89 4.77 8.27
N THR A 34 25.10 4.30 8.02
CA THR A 34 26.26 4.63 8.86
C THR A 34 26.91 5.97 8.50
N ASP A 35 26.69 6.46 7.27
CA ASP A 35 27.24 7.71 6.74
C ASP A 35 26.21 8.41 5.82
N ILE A 36 25.67 9.55 6.26
CA ILE A 36 24.57 10.27 5.56
C ILE A 36 25.00 10.93 4.24
N PRO A 37 26.10 11.69 4.12
CA PRO A 37 26.42 12.40 2.88
C PRO A 37 26.55 11.50 1.64
N PRO A 38 27.21 10.33 1.69
CA PRO A 38 27.21 9.40 0.56
C PRO A 38 25.82 8.82 0.29
N ALA A 39 25.02 8.54 1.33
CA ALA A 39 23.67 8.02 1.19
C ALA A 39 22.72 9.02 0.51
N LEU A 40 22.79 10.31 0.86
CA LEU A 40 22.01 11.38 0.23
C LEU A 40 22.43 11.62 -1.22
N THR A 41 23.68 11.34 -1.57
CA THR A 41 24.18 11.45 -2.94
C THR A 41 23.60 10.36 -3.85
N VAL A 42 23.59 9.10 -3.39
CA VAL A 42 23.20 7.96 -4.24
C VAL A 42 21.73 7.57 -4.10
N GLY A 43 21.14 7.80 -2.93
CA GLY A 43 19.78 7.38 -2.56
C GLY A 43 18.70 7.89 -3.52
N PRO A 44 18.62 9.20 -3.84
CA PRO A 44 17.60 9.72 -4.74
C PRO A 44 17.63 9.13 -6.15
N LYS A 45 18.81 8.73 -6.65
CA LYS A 45 18.94 8.04 -7.94
C LYS A 45 18.42 6.61 -7.84
N ILE A 46 18.92 5.84 -6.86
CA ILE A 46 18.50 4.45 -6.66
C ILE A 46 16.99 4.34 -6.44
N ARG A 47 16.42 5.21 -5.60
CA ARG A 47 14.97 5.20 -5.32
C ARG A 47 14.13 5.45 -6.57
N ARG A 48 14.58 6.30 -7.50
CA ARG A 48 13.90 6.50 -8.78
C ARG A 48 13.97 5.26 -9.67
N ASP A 49 15.08 4.52 -9.62
CA ASP A 49 15.22 3.26 -10.37
C ASP A 49 14.31 2.16 -9.78
N VAL A 50 14.17 2.13 -8.45
CA VAL A 50 13.40 1.14 -7.69
C VAL A 50 11.89 1.42 -7.76
N TYR A 51 11.48 2.68 -7.64
CA TYR A 51 10.09 3.11 -7.67
C TYR A 51 9.81 3.80 -9.00
N THR A 52 9.32 3.03 -9.99
CA THR A 52 9.14 3.48 -11.37
C THR A 52 7.85 4.26 -11.64
N GLY A 53 7.09 4.60 -10.59
CA GLY A 53 5.87 5.42 -10.64
C GLY A 53 5.86 6.46 -9.51
N PRO A 54 4.84 7.33 -9.42
CA PRO A 54 4.73 8.28 -8.31
C PRO A 54 4.84 7.52 -6.98
N PRO A 55 5.88 7.76 -6.17
CA PRO A 55 6.05 6.97 -4.97
C PRO A 55 5.04 7.47 -3.93
N ALA A 56 4.10 6.60 -3.57
CA ALA A 56 3.27 6.78 -2.37
C ALA A 56 4.02 6.36 -1.09
N VAL A 57 5.34 6.14 -1.18
CA VAL A 57 6.17 5.65 -0.08
C VAL A 57 6.57 6.80 0.84
N ALA A 58 6.08 6.77 2.07
CA ALA A 58 6.62 7.59 3.14
C ALA A 58 8.07 7.15 3.43
N SER A 59 9.04 8.06 3.33
CA SER A 59 10.46 7.71 3.42
C SER A 59 11.14 8.51 4.51
N THR A 60 11.80 7.79 5.43
CA THR A 60 12.70 8.37 6.43
C THR A 60 14.11 7.84 6.21
N MET A 61 15.11 8.72 6.27
CA MET A 61 16.53 8.33 6.28
C MET A 61 17.19 8.96 7.50
N LEU A 62 17.89 8.16 8.30
CA LEU A 62 18.61 8.61 9.48
C LEU A 62 19.98 7.95 9.58
N GLN A 63 20.92 8.66 10.20
CA GLN A 63 22.23 8.10 10.52
C GLN A 63 22.16 7.34 11.84
N VAL A 64 22.81 6.18 11.88
CA VAL A 64 23.04 5.40 13.10
C VAL A 64 24.53 5.17 13.28
N GLN A 65 24.96 4.94 14.52
CA GLN A 65 26.38 4.73 14.82
C GLN A 65 26.92 3.43 14.18
N ARG A 66 26.10 2.38 14.12
CA ARG A 66 26.46 1.06 13.58
C ARG A 66 25.19 0.24 13.30
N LEU A 67 25.34 -0.76 12.42
CA LEU A 67 24.32 -1.76 12.12
C LEU A 67 24.68 -3.11 12.75
N ALA A 68 23.83 -4.13 12.57
CA ALA A 68 24.04 -5.46 13.13
C ALA A 68 25.32 -6.14 12.61
N PHE A 69 25.71 -5.86 11.37
CA PHE A 69 26.96 -6.35 10.76
C PHE A 69 27.95 -5.20 10.60
N ALA A 70 29.21 -5.43 10.96
CA ALA A 70 30.24 -4.38 10.98
C ALA A 70 30.47 -3.73 9.61
N ASP A 71 30.38 -4.51 8.53
CA ASP A 71 30.61 -4.02 7.16
C ASP A 71 29.34 -3.47 6.48
N ALA A 72 28.19 -3.52 7.16
CA ALA A 72 26.95 -2.97 6.63
C ALA A 72 26.95 -1.45 6.74
N MET A 73 26.69 -0.78 5.62
CA MET A 73 26.56 0.67 5.52
C MET A 73 25.11 1.15 5.51
N VAL A 74 24.17 0.26 5.19
CA VAL A 74 22.75 0.58 5.06
C VAL A 74 21.88 -0.62 5.46
N GLU A 75 20.80 -0.33 6.19
CA GLU A 75 19.70 -1.24 6.47
C GLU A 75 18.40 -0.56 6.01
N ILE A 76 17.55 -1.32 5.32
CA ILE A 76 16.28 -0.83 4.80
C ILE A 76 15.17 -1.66 5.41
N ARG A 77 14.30 -0.98 6.18
CA ARG A 77 13.04 -1.52 6.67
C ARG A 77 11.93 -1.01 5.76
N VAL A 78 11.01 -1.89 5.37
CA VAL A 78 9.80 -1.51 4.63
C VAL A 78 8.53 -2.00 5.32
N VAL A 79 7.44 -1.28 5.08
CA VAL A 79 6.07 -1.72 5.36
C VAL A 79 5.33 -1.77 4.03
N ALA A 80 4.75 -2.93 3.72
CA ALA A 80 4.00 -3.14 2.48
C ALA A 80 2.55 -3.57 2.80
N LYS A 81 1.63 -3.19 1.91
CA LYS A 81 0.23 -3.59 2.00
C LYS A 81 0.04 -4.93 1.30
N ALA A 82 -0.19 -5.98 2.06
CA ALA A 82 -0.69 -7.23 1.49
C ALA A 82 -2.14 -7.03 1.00
N GLY A 83 -2.45 -7.55 -0.19
CA GLY A 83 -3.84 -7.72 -0.61
C GLY A 83 -4.59 -8.59 0.39
N LEU A 84 -5.91 -8.41 0.48
CA LEU A 84 -6.74 -9.40 1.17
C LEU A 84 -6.60 -10.71 0.39
N THR A 85 -5.82 -11.65 0.90
CA THR A 85 -5.96 -13.04 0.47
C THR A 85 -7.41 -13.40 0.77
N ALA A 86 -8.20 -13.66 -0.26
CA ALA A 86 -9.51 -14.25 -0.09
C ALA A 86 -9.28 -15.61 0.60
N GLY A 87 -9.25 -15.60 1.94
CA GLY A 87 -9.37 -16.81 2.72
C GLY A 87 -10.61 -17.51 2.19
N SER A 88 -10.45 -18.74 1.75
CA SER A 88 -11.49 -19.56 1.15
C SER A 88 -12.77 -19.45 1.97
N ARG A 89 -13.70 -18.57 1.57
CA ARG A 89 -15.10 -18.67 1.94
C ARG A 89 -15.69 -19.76 1.05
N SER A 90 -15.27 -20.99 1.28
CA SER A 90 -16.02 -22.16 0.84
C SER A 90 -17.28 -22.24 1.71
N GLY A 91 -18.45 -22.08 1.10
CA GLY A 91 -19.71 -22.54 1.67
C GLY A 91 -20.71 -21.43 1.94
N GLY A 92 -21.60 -21.21 0.97
CA GLY A 92 -22.78 -20.36 1.14
C GLY A 92 -23.56 -20.12 -0.16
N SER A 93 -23.66 -21.12 -1.05
CA SER A 93 -24.67 -21.10 -2.10
C SER A 93 -25.95 -21.70 -1.53
N SER A 94 -26.99 -20.88 -1.37
CA SER A 94 -28.35 -21.30 -1.66
C SER A 94 -29.20 -20.06 -1.86
N SER A 95 -29.63 -19.89 -3.10
CA SER A 95 -30.79 -19.12 -3.51
C SER A 95 -32.01 -19.46 -2.65
N ASP A 96 -32.69 -18.45 -2.12
CA ASP A 96 -34.10 -18.52 -1.78
C ASP A 96 -34.83 -17.42 -2.56
N ASP A 97 -35.06 -17.72 -3.84
CA ASP A 97 -35.92 -16.93 -4.72
C ASP A 97 -37.35 -17.48 -4.58
N SER A 98 -38.08 -16.91 -3.64
CA SER A 98 -39.50 -17.19 -3.44
C SER A 98 -40.32 -15.98 -3.94
N PRO A 99 -41.19 -16.14 -4.97
CA PRO A 99 -42.04 -15.04 -5.45
C PRO A 99 -43.10 -14.71 -4.40
N ARG A 100 -43.06 -13.51 -3.82
CA ARG A 100 -44.14 -12.99 -2.99
C ARG A 100 -45.33 -12.63 -3.87
N HIS A 101 -46.27 -13.57 -3.97
CA HIS A 101 -47.56 -13.37 -4.60
C HIS A 101 -48.52 -12.69 -3.60
N GLY A 102 -49.09 -11.54 -3.98
CA GLY A 102 -50.38 -11.07 -3.44
C GLY A 102 -50.40 -9.64 -2.89
N GLY A 103 -51.31 -8.81 -3.42
CA GLY A 103 -51.88 -7.68 -2.67
C GLY A 103 -52.07 -6.38 -3.44
N ARG A 104 -53.23 -6.21 -4.06
CA ARG A 104 -53.76 -4.97 -4.64
C ARG A 104 -53.89 -3.82 -3.61
N GLY A 105 -53.78 -2.58 -4.10
CA GLY A 105 -54.34 -1.36 -3.49
C GLY A 105 -53.27 -0.26 -3.42
N GLY A 106 -53.28 0.80 -4.22
CA GLY A 106 -54.40 1.72 -4.43
C GLY A 106 -54.16 2.94 -3.53
N GLY A 107 -53.63 4.04 -4.07
CA GLY A 107 -53.41 5.25 -3.28
C GLY A 107 -52.62 6.33 -4.00
N ARG A 108 -53.31 7.16 -4.79
CA ARG A 108 -52.80 8.42 -5.34
C ARG A 108 -52.56 9.40 -4.19
N GLY A 109 -51.30 9.74 -3.92
CA GLY A 109 -50.90 10.83 -3.02
C GLY A 109 -50.22 11.94 -3.82
N ARG A 110 -50.89 13.08 -3.96
CA ARG A 110 -50.35 14.34 -4.49
C ARG A 110 -49.14 14.79 -3.67
N SER A 111 -48.00 15.04 -4.30
CA SER A 111 -46.97 15.93 -3.75
C SER A 111 -46.87 17.18 -4.63
N GLY A 112 -47.50 18.26 -4.16
CA GLY A 112 -47.17 19.62 -4.57
C GLY A 112 -46.11 20.16 -3.62
N GLY A 113 -45.20 21.00 -4.13
CA GLY A 113 -44.25 21.73 -3.31
C GLY A 113 -43.01 22.15 -4.08
N TYR A 114 -43.11 23.26 -4.82
CA TYR A 114 -41.95 24.04 -5.27
C TYR A 114 -41.33 24.75 -4.07
N GLY A 115 -39.99 24.81 -4.01
CA GLY A 115 -39.31 25.90 -3.30
C GLY A 115 -37.97 25.52 -2.67
N GLY A 116 -36.91 26.21 -3.08
CA GLY A 116 -35.82 26.55 -2.17
C GLY A 116 -34.43 26.16 -2.63
N VAL A 117 -33.69 27.16 -3.09
CA VAL A 117 -32.28 27.15 -3.50
C VAL A 117 -31.35 26.99 -2.28
N SER A 118 -30.20 26.34 -2.52
CA SER A 118 -28.92 26.28 -1.76
C SER A 118 -28.43 27.62 -1.13
N PRO A 119 -27.30 27.72 -0.37
CA PRO A 119 -26.42 26.69 0.24
C PRO A 119 -26.07 26.94 1.73
N TYR A 120 -25.72 25.88 2.43
CA TYR A 120 -24.49 25.82 3.24
C TYR A 120 -23.65 24.65 2.71
#